data_AF-A0A8D1FHX3-F1
#
_entry.id   AF-A0A8D1FHX3-F1
#
_cell.length_a   1.000
_cell.length_b   1.000
_cell.length_c   1.000
_cell.angle_alpha   90.00
_cell.angle_beta   90.00
_cell.angle_gamma   90.00
#
_symmetry.space_group_name_H-M   'P 1'
#
loop_
_entity.id
_entity.type
_entity.pdbx_description
1 polymer ?
#
loop_
_entity_poly.entity_id
_entity_poly.type
_entity_poly.pdbx_seq_one_letter_code
_entity_poly.pdbx_strand_id
1 'polypeptide(L)'
;MENAHQKKVIFGKQKNLPCIAPLLTTVEETPKIISAQVRGHVPKWLNGYLLRIGPGKFEFGKDKYNHWFDGMALLHQFKIEKGTVMYRSKFLQSDTYKANSVHDRIVVSEFGTLALPDPCKNIFERFMSKFELPAMTDNTNVNYVQYKGDYYLSTETNFMNKVDIETLEKKEKVDWSKFIAVNGATAHPHYDPDGTAYNMGNSFGSHGSCYHVIRVPPEKADLEETIHGAQVICSIASAERMKPSYYHSFGMTRNYIIFIEQPVKMNLWKIITSKIRGKAFSDGISWEPQYNTRFHVVDKHTGQLLPGMYYSKPFVTFHQINAFEDQGCVVIDLCCQDDGRNLEVYQLQNLRKTGKGLDQIWCSYENLHPKDLEEEGGVEFPQINYGQFSGKKYRFFYGCGFRHLVGDSLIKVDVVNKTLTVWREESFYPSEPIFVPVPGTNEEDGGVILSVVITPNQNERNFLLVLDAKNFEELGRAEVPVQMPYGFHGTFVTI
;
A
#
# COMPACT_ATOMS: atom_id res chain seq x y z
N MET A 1 0.51 3.24 -47.16
CA MET A 1 -0.76 3.09 -46.44
C MET A 1 -0.61 1.93 -45.49
N GLU A 2 -0.39 2.21 -44.22
CA GLU A 2 -0.81 1.33 -43.12
C GLU A 2 -0.81 2.20 -41.86
N ASN A 3 -2.02 2.44 -41.36
CA ASN A 3 -2.29 3.31 -40.24
C ASN A 3 -1.59 2.76 -39.00
N ALA A 4 -0.58 3.48 -38.51
CA ALA A 4 -0.22 3.40 -37.11
C ALA A 4 -1.48 3.72 -36.31
N HIS A 5 -2.07 2.69 -35.70
CA HIS A 5 -3.10 2.87 -34.68
C HIS A 5 -2.49 3.70 -33.55
N GLN A 6 -2.64 5.02 -33.64
CA GLN A 6 -2.54 5.93 -32.51
C GLN A 6 -3.54 5.39 -31.49
N LYS A 7 -3.05 4.65 -30.50
CA LYS A 7 -3.85 4.23 -29.36
C LYS A 7 -4.47 5.49 -28.78
N LYS A 8 -5.79 5.54 -28.80
CA LYS A 8 -6.58 6.64 -28.26
C LYS A 8 -6.37 6.61 -26.75
N VAL A 9 -5.61 7.57 -26.23
CA VAL A 9 -5.48 7.79 -24.78
C VAL A 9 -6.90 8.08 -24.27
N ILE A 10 -7.42 7.25 -23.36
CA ILE A 10 -8.69 7.53 -22.71
C ILE A 10 -8.38 8.46 -21.54
N PHE A 11 -8.71 9.72 -21.73
CA PHE A 11 -8.52 10.78 -20.75
C PHE A 11 -9.50 10.61 -19.60
N GLY A 12 -9.08 10.91 -18.37
CA GLY A 12 -10.02 11.34 -17.35
C GLY A 12 -10.83 12.52 -17.92
N LYS A 13 -12.15 12.34 -18.07
CA LYS A 13 -13.01 13.37 -18.67
C LYS A 13 -13.27 14.55 -17.73
N GLN A 14 -12.90 14.43 -16.46
CA GLN A 14 -13.18 15.42 -15.44
C GLN A 14 -12.27 16.64 -15.56
N LYS A 15 -12.87 17.82 -15.46
CA LYS A 15 -12.21 19.13 -15.44
C LYS A 15 -12.65 19.87 -14.19
N ASN A 16 -11.83 20.81 -13.72
CA ASN A 16 -12.09 21.58 -12.50
C ASN A 16 -12.12 20.72 -11.23
N LEU A 17 -11.18 19.77 -11.13
CA LEU A 17 -11.05 18.94 -9.95
C LEU A 17 -10.81 19.81 -8.69
N PRO A 18 -11.49 19.51 -7.56
CA PRO A 18 -11.29 20.21 -6.30
C PRO A 18 -9.84 20.08 -5.76
N CYS A 19 -9.41 21.05 -4.97
CA CYS A 19 -8.07 21.02 -4.36
C CYS A 19 -8.00 19.95 -3.26
N ILE A 20 -7.11 18.96 -3.43
CA ILE A 20 -6.82 17.94 -2.42
C ILE A 20 -5.59 18.24 -1.56
N ALA A 21 -4.91 19.37 -1.79
CA ALA A 21 -3.69 19.71 -1.06
C ALA A 21 -3.84 19.62 0.47
N PRO A 22 -4.97 20.03 1.10
CA PRO A 22 -5.18 19.90 2.54
C PRO A 22 -5.22 18.45 3.05
N LEU A 23 -5.51 17.47 2.18
CA LEU A 23 -5.47 16.05 2.54
C LEU A 23 -4.04 15.51 2.65
N LEU A 24 -3.06 16.28 2.18
CA LEU A 24 -1.66 15.90 2.05
C LEU A 24 -0.76 16.90 2.79
N THR A 25 -1.23 17.41 3.93
CA THR A 25 -0.48 18.30 4.83
C THR A 25 -0.26 17.66 6.18
N THR A 26 0.72 18.16 6.93
CA THR A 26 0.98 17.70 8.29
C THR A 26 -0.25 17.93 9.17
N VAL A 27 -0.58 16.93 9.98
CA VAL A 27 -1.60 17.02 11.02
C VAL A 27 -0.98 16.75 12.38
N GLU A 28 -1.71 17.13 13.43
CA GLU A 28 -1.39 16.74 14.79
C GLU A 28 -1.97 15.35 15.09
N GLU A 29 -1.22 14.54 15.85
CA GLU A 29 -1.74 13.29 16.38
C GLU A 29 -2.78 13.53 17.48
N THR A 30 -3.64 12.55 17.73
CA THR A 30 -4.66 12.58 18.79
C THR A 30 -4.42 11.40 19.74
N PRO A 31 -3.43 11.49 20.65
CA PRO A 31 -3.00 10.34 21.46
C PRO A 31 -4.01 9.97 22.55
N LYS A 32 -4.83 10.93 22.99
CA LYS A 32 -5.95 10.69 23.91
C LYS A 32 -7.14 10.16 23.14
N ILE A 33 -7.78 9.12 23.67
CA ILE A 33 -9.00 8.55 23.09
C ILE A 33 -10.12 9.58 23.16
N ILE A 34 -10.79 9.79 22.02
CA ILE A 34 -11.98 10.65 21.90
C ILE A 34 -13.17 9.85 21.38
N SER A 35 -14.38 10.23 21.76
CA SER A 35 -15.60 9.65 21.20
C SER A 35 -15.88 10.25 19.83
N ALA A 36 -16.26 9.41 18.87
CA ALA A 36 -16.84 9.84 17.62
C ALA A 36 -18.36 10.03 17.78
N GLN A 37 -18.95 10.95 17.02
CA GLN A 37 -20.39 11.16 16.98
C GLN A 37 -21.01 10.22 15.94
N VAL A 38 -21.76 9.21 16.41
CA VAL A 38 -22.42 8.24 15.52
C VAL A 38 -23.72 8.82 14.95
N ARG A 39 -23.90 8.70 13.64
CA ARG A 39 -25.14 8.96 12.90
C ARG A 39 -25.55 7.68 12.17
N GLY A 40 -26.85 7.42 12.07
CA GLY A 40 -27.35 6.16 11.51
C GLY A 40 -27.09 4.98 12.46
N HIS A 41 -26.72 3.83 11.89
CA HIS A 41 -26.57 2.58 12.60
C HIS A 41 -25.19 1.94 12.34
N VAL A 42 -24.37 1.84 13.40
CA VAL A 42 -23.20 0.95 13.43
C VAL A 42 -23.65 -0.40 14.00
N PRO A 43 -23.49 -1.52 13.28
CA PRO A 43 -23.98 -2.81 13.74
C PRO A 43 -23.41 -3.24 15.09
N LYS A 44 -24.26 -3.74 15.98
CA LYS A 44 -23.85 -4.12 17.35
C LYS A 44 -22.90 -5.31 17.39
N TRP A 45 -22.90 -6.15 16.36
CA TRP A 45 -21.99 -7.29 16.22
C TRP A 45 -20.59 -6.86 15.81
N LEU A 46 -20.43 -5.66 15.24
CA LEU A 46 -19.13 -5.13 14.84
C LEU A 46 -18.36 -4.72 16.10
N ASN A 47 -17.38 -5.53 16.47
CA ASN A 47 -16.59 -5.37 17.70
C ASN A 47 -15.11 -5.56 17.38
N GLY A 48 -14.32 -4.50 17.51
CA GLY A 48 -12.91 -4.55 17.11
C GLY A 48 -12.24 -3.22 16.89
N TYR A 49 -11.08 -3.27 16.23
CA TYR A 49 -10.28 -2.12 15.85
C TYR A 49 -10.18 -2.04 14.33
N LEU A 50 -10.64 -0.95 13.73
CA LEU A 50 -10.15 -0.56 12.42
C LEU A 50 -8.84 0.20 12.62
N LEU A 51 -7.75 -0.36 12.10
CA LEU A 51 -6.41 0.22 12.13
C LEU A 51 -6.07 0.70 10.74
N ARG A 52 -5.62 1.96 10.62
CA ARG A 52 -5.13 2.52 9.35
C ARG A 52 -3.77 3.17 9.55
N ILE A 53 -3.00 3.24 8.47
CA ILE A 53 -1.71 3.91 8.47
C ILE A 53 -1.49 4.68 7.17
N GLY A 54 -0.71 5.75 7.28
CA GLY A 54 -0.29 6.56 6.16
C GLY A 54 0.66 7.68 6.59
N PRO A 55 1.02 8.57 5.67
CA PRO A 55 1.89 9.70 5.96
C PRO A 55 1.09 10.81 6.64
N GLY A 56 1.55 11.29 7.80
CA GLY A 56 0.89 12.37 8.55
C GLY A 56 1.76 13.58 8.89
N LYS A 57 3.07 13.52 8.61
CA LYS A 57 4.00 14.64 8.77
C LYS A 57 4.89 14.77 7.53
N PHE A 58 4.88 15.94 6.90
CA PHE A 58 5.49 16.18 5.60
C PHE A 58 6.72 17.11 5.62
N GLU A 59 7.13 17.56 6.81
CA GLU A 59 8.28 18.45 7.00
C GLU A 59 8.90 18.34 8.39
N PHE A 60 10.18 18.70 8.49
CA PHE A 60 10.93 18.92 9.73
C PHE A 60 11.75 20.21 9.58
N GLY A 61 11.58 21.15 10.51
CA GLY A 61 12.12 22.50 10.38
C GLY A 61 11.80 23.14 9.03
N LYS A 62 12.85 23.42 8.24
CA LYS A 62 12.72 24.00 6.89
C LYS A 62 12.68 22.96 5.77
N ASP A 63 13.04 21.71 6.07
CA ASP A 63 13.14 20.63 5.10
C ASP A 63 11.76 20.01 4.87
N LYS A 64 11.41 19.78 3.60
CA LYS A 64 10.11 19.21 3.19
C LYS A 64 10.33 17.93 2.42
N TYR A 65 9.43 16.98 2.61
CA TYR A 65 9.37 15.80 1.75
C TYR A 65 8.84 16.15 0.35
N ASN A 66 9.31 15.40 -0.65
CA ASN A 66 8.99 15.60 -2.06
C ASN A 66 7.93 14.62 -2.57
N HIS A 67 7.80 13.44 -1.97
CA HIS A 67 6.90 12.38 -2.43
C HIS A 67 5.89 11.98 -1.36
N TRP A 68 4.70 11.55 -1.77
CA TRP A 68 3.63 11.17 -0.84
C TRP A 68 4.06 10.06 0.13
N PHE A 69 4.79 9.07 -0.40
CA PHE A 69 5.32 7.93 0.36
C PHE A 69 6.38 8.30 1.41
N ASP A 70 6.93 9.52 1.38
CA ASP A 70 8.01 9.92 2.29
C ASP A 70 7.50 10.42 3.64
N GLY A 71 6.23 10.82 3.74
CA GLY A 71 5.69 11.39 4.96
C GLY A 71 5.73 10.39 6.13
N MET A 72 5.91 10.90 7.35
CA MET A 72 6.12 10.02 8.51
C MET A 72 4.83 9.29 8.90
N ALA A 73 4.98 8.00 9.22
CA ALA A 73 3.90 7.10 9.62
C ALA A 73 3.05 7.67 10.77
N LEU A 74 1.77 7.91 10.48
CA LEU A 74 0.71 8.22 11.43
C LEU A 74 -0.25 7.04 11.50
N LEU A 75 -0.39 6.46 12.69
CA LEU A 75 -1.30 5.36 12.95
C LEU A 75 -2.65 5.93 13.37
N HIS A 76 -3.73 5.39 12.82
CA HIS A 76 -5.10 5.71 13.20
C HIS A 76 -5.79 4.46 13.73
N GLN A 77 -6.57 4.61 14.80
CA GLN A 77 -7.42 3.55 15.33
C GLN A 77 -8.84 4.07 15.51
N PHE A 78 -9.79 3.27 15.04
CA PHE A 78 -11.20 3.37 15.42
C PHE A 78 -11.57 2.12 16.22
N LYS A 79 -11.75 2.26 17.53
CA LYS A 79 -12.28 1.19 18.39
C LYS A 79 -13.79 1.20 18.26
N ILE A 80 -14.36 0.09 17.81
CA ILE A 80 -15.79 -0.09 17.60
C ILE A 80 -16.28 -1.11 18.62
N GLU A 81 -17.26 -0.73 19.44
CA GLU A 81 -17.82 -1.62 20.45
C GLU A 81 -19.30 -1.31 20.66
N LYS A 82 -20.17 -2.32 20.44
CA LYS A 82 -21.62 -2.23 20.71
C LYS A 82 -22.32 -1.02 20.06
N GLY A 83 -21.89 -0.64 18.85
CA GLY A 83 -22.40 0.50 18.10
C GLY A 83 -21.83 1.86 18.50
N THR A 84 -20.87 1.90 19.43
CA THR A 84 -20.08 3.09 19.76
C THR A 84 -18.74 3.06 19.04
N VAL A 85 -18.20 4.24 18.71
CA VAL A 85 -16.90 4.38 18.03
C VAL A 85 -16.05 5.38 18.78
N MET A 86 -14.82 4.98 19.10
CA MET A 86 -13.80 5.85 19.67
C MET A 86 -12.62 5.95 18.73
N TYR A 87 -11.93 7.09 18.75
CA TYR A 87 -10.81 7.37 17.87
C TYR A 87 -9.56 7.79 18.65
N ARG A 88 -8.40 7.44 18.10
CA ARG A 88 -7.11 8.06 18.43
C ARG A 88 -6.13 7.91 17.26
N SER A 89 -5.06 8.68 17.30
CA SER A 89 -3.91 8.53 16.42
C SER A 89 -2.59 8.80 17.13
N LYS A 90 -1.51 8.17 16.66
CA LYS A 90 -0.14 8.36 17.15
C LYS A 90 0.86 8.27 16.00
N PHE A 91 1.86 9.14 15.97
CA PHE A 91 3.02 8.99 15.11
C PHE A 91 3.85 7.79 15.55
N LEU A 92 4.29 7.01 14.57
CA LEU A 92 5.23 5.93 14.81
C LEU A 92 6.54 6.52 15.34
N GLN A 93 6.93 6.08 16.53
CA GLN A 93 8.21 6.44 17.13
C GLN A 93 9.38 5.63 16.53
N SER A 94 9.51 5.65 15.19
CA SER A 94 10.59 5.01 14.44
C SER A 94 11.93 5.72 14.69
N ASP A 95 13.03 5.05 14.37
CA ASP A 95 14.35 5.65 14.55
C ASP A 95 14.51 6.86 13.62
N THR A 96 13.96 6.75 12.41
CA THR A 96 13.84 7.82 11.41
C THR A 96 13.07 9.03 11.95
N TYR A 97 11.87 8.82 12.51
CA TYR A 97 11.05 9.89 13.07
C TYR A 97 11.75 10.61 14.21
N LYS A 98 12.36 9.85 15.13
CA LYS A 98 13.12 10.38 16.26
C LYS A 98 14.34 11.17 15.80
N ALA A 99 15.11 10.63 14.86
CA ALA A 99 16.30 11.28 14.34
C ALA A 99 15.95 12.63 13.68
N ASN A 100 14.92 12.65 12.82
CA ASN A 100 14.45 13.88 12.18
C ASN A 100 13.90 14.89 13.20
N SER A 101 13.17 14.43 14.22
CA SER A 101 12.63 15.28 15.29
C SER A 101 13.73 15.93 16.13
N VAL A 102 14.76 15.18 16.51
CA VAL A 102 15.88 15.67 17.33
C VAL A 102 16.70 16.73 16.58
N HIS A 103 16.90 16.55 15.27
CA HIS A 103 17.69 17.49 14.46
C HIS A 103 16.85 18.61 13.83
N ASP A 104 15.52 18.58 13.99
CA ASP A 104 14.56 19.47 13.34
C ASP A 104 14.81 19.64 11.82
N ARG A 105 15.16 18.54 11.15
CA ARG A 105 15.44 18.48 9.71
C ARG A 105 15.40 17.04 9.19
N ILE A 106 15.37 16.85 7.87
CA ILE A 106 15.38 15.50 7.27
C ILE A 106 16.82 14.98 7.24
N VAL A 107 17.14 14.02 8.10
CA VAL A 107 18.49 13.40 8.22
C VAL A 107 18.56 11.97 7.67
N VAL A 108 17.43 11.32 7.45
CA VAL A 108 17.31 10.01 6.79
C VAL A 108 16.65 10.20 5.43
N SER A 109 17.21 9.55 4.40
CA SER A 109 16.63 9.64 3.04
C SER A 109 15.44 8.70 2.92
N GLU A 110 14.40 9.18 2.23
CA GLU A 110 13.18 8.44 1.93
C GLU A 110 13.11 8.11 0.43
N PHE A 111 11.99 7.56 -0.03
CA PHE A 111 11.78 7.13 -1.41
C PHE A 111 12.01 8.26 -2.44
N GLY A 112 11.39 9.42 -2.22
CA GLY A 112 11.46 10.60 -3.08
C GLY A 112 12.35 11.74 -2.57
N THR A 113 12.90 11.61 -1.37
CA THR A 113 13.61 12.71 -0.70
C THR A 113 14.97 12.29 -0.23
N LEU A 114 16.02 12.92 -0.78
CA LEU A 114 17.39 12.74 -0.32
C LEU A 114 17.64 13.63 0.90
N ALA A 115 18.11 13.03 1.99
CA ALA A 115 18.58 13.79 3.15
C ALA A 115 19.87 14.55 2.81
N LEU A 116 19.89 15.85 3.08
CA LEU A 116 21.06 16.67 2.82
C LEU A 116 22.13 16.47 3.90
N PRO A 117 23.44 16.49 3.56
CA PRO A 117 24.50 16.43 4.54
C PRO A 117 24.36 17.52 5.59
N ASP A 118 24.72 17.19 6.83
CA ASP A 118 24.63 18.12 7.96
C ASP A 118 25.37 19.43 7.67
N PRO A 119 24.69 20.59 7.69
CA PRO A 119 25.33 21.89 7.47
C PRO A 119 26.33 22.25 8.57
N CYS A 120 26.21 21.66 9.76
CA CYS A 120 27.11 21.86 10.90
C CYS A 120 28.40 21.03 10.78
N LYS A 121 28.45 20.02 9.90
CA LYS A 121 29.67 19.26 9.62
C LYS A 121 30.64 20.09 8.77
N ASN A 122 31.93 19.99 9.09
CA ASN A 122 32.98 20.65 8.31
C ASN A 122 33.10 20.03 6.90
N ILE A 123 33.76 20.71 5.97
CA ILE A 123 33.81 20.32 4.54
C ILE A 123 34.33 18.88 4.36
N PHE A 124 35.29 18.45 5.18
CA PHE A 124 35.87 17.12 5.13
C PHE A 124 34.89 16.04 5.61
N GLU A 125 34.19 16.26 6.72
CA GLU A 125 33.13 15.35 7.20
C GLU A 125 31.94 15.28 6.24
N ARG A 126 31.57 16.41 5.61
CA ARG A 126 30.55 16.43 4.55
C ARG A 126 30.99 15.62 3.33
N PHE A 127 32.26 15.70 2.95
CA PHE A 127 32.83 14.88 1.88
C PHE A 127 32.80 13.39 2.26
N MET A 128 33.27 13.02 3.45
CA MET A 128 33.27 11.64 3.95
C MET A 128 31.86 11.05 4.05
N SER A 129 30.85 11.83 4.47
CA SER A 129 29.45 11.37 4.58
C SER A 129 28.81 10.96 3.24
N LYS A 130 29.37 11.39 2.10
CA LYS A 130 28.94 10.95 0.76
C LYS A 130 29.35 9.51 0.45
N PHE A 131 30.32 8.97 1.18
CA PHE A 131 30.85 7.61 1.00
C PHE A 131 30.28 6.61 2.03
N GLU A 132 29.54 7.08 3.04
CA GLU A 132 28.77 6.21 3.94
C GLU A 132 27.55 5.64 3.22
N LEU A 133 27.35 4.32 3.30
CA LEU A 133 26.14 3.66 2.81
C LEU A 133 24.90 4.34 3.44
N PRO A 134 23.86 4.66 2.65
CA PRO A 134 22.63 5.19 3.19
C PRO A 134 22.03 4.23 4.23
N ALA A 135 21.72 4.73 5.43
CA ALA A 135 20.86 3.99 6.33
C ALA A 135 19.49 3.83 5.66
N MET A 136 18.98 2.60 5.61
CA MET A 136 17.62 2.33 5.12
C MET A 136 16.61 2.88 6.14
N THR A 137 15.56 3.51 5.63
CA THR A 137 14.48 4.05 6.47
C THR A 137 13.71 2.93 7.17
N ASP A 138 13.28 3.22 8.40
CA ASP A 138 12.30 2.44 9.16
C ASP A 138 10.97 3.19 9.32
N ASN A 139 10.70 4.16 8.43
CA ASN A 139 9.39 4.78 8.24
C ASN A 139 8.41 3.76 7.62
N THR A 140 7.86 2.89 8.47
CA THR A 140 6.91 1.85 8.07
C THR A 140 5.49 2.42 8.00
N ASN A 141 5.21 3.23 6.97
CA ASN A 141 3.96 3.99 6.82
C ASN A 141 2.93 3.35 5.88
N VAL A 142 3.17 2.15 5.35
CA VAL A 142 2.37 1.58 4.27
C VAL A 142 1.22 0.72 4.80
N ASN A 143 1.51 -0.30 5.62
CA ASN A 143 0.50 -1.28 6.02
C ASN A 143 0.72 -1.87 7.43
N TYR A 144 -0.34 -2.44 8.00
CA TYR A 144 -0.28 -3.41 9.09
C TYR A 144 -0.18 -4.82 8.50
N VAL A 145 0.83 -5.57 8.91
CA VAL A 145 1.05 -6.96 8.51
C VAL A 145 1.14 -7.86 9.73
N GLN A 146 0.81 -9.13 9.55
CA GLN A 146 0.77 -10.10 10.63
C GLN A 146 1.84 -11.17 10.45
N TYR A 147 2.62 -11.44 11.48
CA TYR A 147 3.47 -12.63 11.52
C TYR A 147 3.35 -13.27 12.89
N LYS A 148 3.11 -14.58 12.91
CA LYS A 148 3.00 -15.35 14.16
C LYS A 148 1.99 -14.76 15.16
N GLY A 149 0.89 -14.21 14.64
CA GLY A 149 -0.16 -13.56 15.43
C GLY A 149 0.13 -12.12 15.87
N ASP A 150 1.37 -11.63 15.76
CA ASP A 150 1.72 -10.24 16.10
C ASP A 150 1.50 -9.29 14.93
N TYR A 151 1.22 -8.03 15.24
CA TYR A 151 1.08 -6.97 14.26
C TYR A 151 2.36 -6.14 14.13
N TYR A 152 2.75 -5.95 12.88
CA TYR A 152 3.89 -5.13 12.48
C TYR A 152 3.44 -4.06 11.51
N LEU A 153 4.05 -2.91 11.60
CA LEU A 153 3.97 -1.89 10.57
C LEU A 153 5.05 -2.17 9.53
N SER A 154 4.68 -2.13 8.26
CA SER A 154 5.60 -2.38 7.15
C SER A 154 5.70 -1.17 6.20
N THR A 155 6.88 -1.05 5.61
CA THR A 155 7.11 -0.40 4.30
C THR A 155 7.76 -1.46 3.40
N GLU A 156 8.51 -1.07 2.38
CA GLU A 156 9.17 -1.96 1.42
C GLU A 156 10.69 -2.08 1.64
N THR A 157 11.16 -1.80 2.86
CA THR A 157 12.56 -1.97 3.27
C THR A 157 12.74 -3.28 4.04
N ASN A 158 13.95 -3.54 4.54
CA ASN A 158 14.22 -4.67 5.42
C ASN A 158 13.71 -4.46 6.85
N PHE A 159 13.19 -3.28 7.20
CA PHE A 159 12.73 -2.97 8.55
C PHE A 159 11.20 -3.00 8.69
N MET A 160 10.75 -3.59 9.78
CA MET A 160 9.37 -3.54 10.28
C MET A 160 9.36 -3.01 11.72
N ASN A 161 8.24 -2.47 12.18
CA ASN A 161 8.07 -2.06 13.58
C ASN A 161 6.89 -2.82 14.19
N LYS A 162 7.14 -3.67 15.20
CA LYS A 162 6.07 -4.31 15.96
C LYS A 162 5.31 -3.25 16.75
N VAL A 163 3.99 -3.36 16.76
CA VAL A 163 3.11 -2.39 17.39
C VAL A 163 2.10 -3.09 18.27
N ASP A 164 1.81 -2.47 19.40
CA ASP A 164 0.66 -2.82 20.21
C ASP A 164 -0.56 -2.11 19.65
N ILE A 165 -1.49 -2.90 19.11
CA ILE A 165 -2.69 -2.39 18.47
C ILE A 165 -3.63 -1.73 19.48
N GLU A 166 -3.58 -2.08 20.77
CA GLU A 166 -4.41 -1.50 21.82
C GLU A 166 -3.86 -0.19 22.38
N THR A 167 -2.60 0.17 22.13
CA THR A 167 -2.01 1.46 22.55
C THR A 167 -1.46 2.31 21.40
N LEU A 168 -1.29 1.73 20.20
CA LEU A 168 -0.54 2.26 19.05
C LEU A 168 0.95 2.53 19.34
N GLU A 169 1.52 1.87 20.35
CA GLU A 169 2.91 2.05 20.73
C GLU A 169 3.84 1.07 20.00
N LYS A 170 4.94 1.60 19.45
CA LYS A 170 6.04 0.77 18.94
C LYS A 170 6.63 -0.04 20.09
N LYS A 171 6.70 -1.36 19.93
CA LYS A 171 7.34 -2.26 20.90
C LYS A 171 8.78 -2.56 20.49
N GLU A 172 9.00 -2.97 19.25
CA GLU A 172 10.34 -3.35 18.76
C GLU A 172 10.50 -3.07 17.27
N LYS A 173 11.75 -2.92 16.84
CA LYS A 173 12.14 -2.84 15.43
C LYS A 173 12.69 -4.19 14.99
N VAL A 174 12.12 -4.74 13.94
CA VAL A 174 12.51 -6.03 13.36
C VAL A 174 13.23 -5.81 12.05
N ASP A 175 14.31 -6.54 11.84
CA ASP A 175 15.14 -6.47 10.64
C ASP A 175 15.15 -7.84 9.96
N TRP A 176 14.53 -7.94 8.78
CA TRP A 176 14.46 -9.15 7.99
C TRP A 176 15.85 -9.78 7.74
N SER A 177 16.87 -8.96 7.57
CA SER A 177 18.23 -9.41 7.24
C SER A 177 18.90 -10.23 8.36
N LYS A 178 18.38 -10.14 9.60
CA LYS A 178 18.83 -10.95 10.73
C LYS A 178 18.32 -12.40 10.67
N PHE A 179 17.31 -12.68 9.86
CA PHE A 179 16.66 -14.00 9.77
C PHE A 179 16.91 -14.66 8.42
N ILE A 180 16.83 -13.89 7.32
CA ILE A 180 17.01 -14.36 5.96
C ILE A 180 17.73 -13.31 5.10
N ALA A 181 18.43 -13.75 4.05
CA ALA A 181 19.25 -12.88 3.21
C ALA A 181 18.41 -12.05 2.20
N VAL A 182 17.70 -11.04 2.70
CA VAL A 182 16.88 -10.12 1.88
C VAL A 182 17.21 -8.66 2.18
N ASN A 183 17.08 -7.81 1.17
CA ASN A 183 17.25 -6.35 1.24
C ASN A 183 15.93 -5.61 1.51
N GLY A 184 14.80 -6.27 1.31
CA GLY A 184 13.46 -5.74 1.53
C GLY A 184 12.41 -6.83 1.38
N ALA A 185 11.21 -6.55 1.85
CA ALA A 185 10.03 -7.37 1.66
C ALA A 185 8.82 -6.46 1.40
N THR A 186 7.80 -6.94 0.69
CA THR A 186 6.61 -6.12 0.41
C THR A 186 5.81 -5.84 1.68
N ALA A 187 4.99 -4.79 1.65
CA ALA A 187 3.97 -4.52 2.67
C ALA A 187 2.66 -5.31 2.46
N HIS A 188 2.65 -6.27 1.53
CA HIS A 188 1.47 -7.05 1.12
C HIS A 188 1.73 -8.57 1.21
N PRO A 189 2.05 -9.10 2.40
CA PRO A 189 2.11 -10.54 2.59
C PRO A 189 0.72 -11.18 2.46
N HIS A 190 0.73 -12.44 2.07
CA HIS A 190 -0.43 -13.32 2.08
C HIS A 190 -0.37 -14.30 3.25
N TYR A 191 -1.51 -14.90 3.57
CA TYR A 191 -1.68 -15.77 4.74
C TYR A 191 -2.49 -17.00 4.37
N ASP A 192 -2.03 -18.18 4.77
CA ASP A 192 -2.85 -19.38 4.80
C ASP A 192 -3.72 -19.41 6.08
N PRO A 193 -4.82 -20.19 6.11
CA PRO A 193 -5.74 -20.22 7.25
C PRO A 193 -5.13 -20.69 8.59
N ASP A 194 -4.00 -21.38 8.54
CA ASP A 194 -3.25 -21.80 9.73
C ASP A 194 -2.38 -20.67 10.33
N GLY A 195 -2.32 -19.51 9.67
CA GLY A 195 -1.49 -18.37 10.05
C GLY A 195 -0.10 -18.35 9.40
N THR A 196 0.23 -19.32 8.53
CA THR A 196 1.48 -19.29 7.76
C THR A 196 1.46 -18.06 6.85
N ALA A 197 2.49 -17.21 6.96
CA ALA A 197 2.60 -16.01 6.14
C ALA A 197 3.56 -16.23 4.98
N TYR A 198 3.20 -15.71 3.81
CA TYR A 198 4.04 -15.66 2.62
C TYR A 198 4.29 -14.21 2.23
N ASN A 199 5.50 -13.90 1.79
CA ASN A 199 5.82 -12.57 1.30
C ASN A 199 6.84 -12.67 0.14
N MET A 200 7.00 -11.60 -0.61
CA MET A 200 8.04 -11.46 -1.61
C MET A 200 9.13 -10.52 -1.08
N GLY A 201 10.38 -10.95 -1.18
CA GLY A 201 11.55 -10.12 -0.91
C GLY A 201 12.57 -10.17 -2.04
N ASN A 202 13.62 -9.39 -1.92
CA ASN A 202 14.64 -9.30 -2.95
C ASN A 202 16.04 -9.34 -2.33
N SER A 203 17.03 -9.79 -3.10
CA SER A 203 18.44 -9.67 -2.73
C SER A 203 19.27 -9.13 -3.88
N PHE A 204 20.24 -8.28 -3.58
CA PHE A 204 21.19 -7.71 -4.52
C PHE A 204 22.61 -8.13 -4.14
N GLY A 205 23.28 -8.89 -4.99
CA GLY A 205 24.63 -9.39 -4.72
C GLY A 205 25.53 -9.40 -5.94
N SER A 206 26.77 -9.84 -5.75
CA SER A 206 27.78 -9.95 -6.82
C SER A 206 27.34 -10.85 -7.98
N HIS A 207 26.48 -11.83 -7.71
CA HIS A 207 25.94 -12.75 -8.70
C HIS A 207 24.73 -12.18 -9.46
N GLY A 208 24.16 -11.05 -9.03
CA GLY A 208 23.01 -10.39 -9.64
C GLY A 208 21.89 -10.15 -8.63
N SER A 209 20.70 -9.85 -9.16
CA SER A 209 19.50 -9.61 -8.38
C SER A 209 18.58 -10.83 -8.41
N CYS A 210 18.01 -11.18 -7.26
CA CYS A 210 17.02 -12.24 -7.13
C CYS A 210 15.77 -11.75 -6.40
N TYR A 211 14.64 -12.34 -6.75
CA TYR A 211 13.38 -12.26 -6.02
C TYR A 211 13.22 -13.53 -5.20
N HIS A 212 12.73 -13.41 -3.99
CA HIS A 212 12.61 -14.48 -3.03
C HIS A 212 11.16 -14.62 -2.59
N VAL A 213 10.65 -15.84 -2.68
CA VAL A 213 9.42 -16.21 -1.98
C VAL A 213 9.81 -16.53 -0.55
N ILE A 214 9.29 -15.75 0.38
CA ILE A 214 9.51 -15.89 1.83
C ILE A 214 8.32 -16.63 2.42
N ARG A 215 8.59 -17.57 3.33
CA ARG A 215 7.60 -18.22 4.18
C ARG A 215 7.96 -18.01 5.64
N VAL A 216 7.00 -17.58 6.46
CA VAL A 216 7.13 -17.49 7.92
C VAL A 216 6.11 -18.45 8.54
N PRO A 217 6.56 -19.43 9.35
CA PRO A 217 5.65 -20.39 9.98
C PRO A 217 4.73 -19.70 11.01
N PRO A 218 3.56 -20.28 11.30
CA PRO A 218 2.57 -19.65 12.19
C PRO A 218 2.95 -19.73 13.67
N GLU A 219 3.65 -20.80 14.06
CA GLU A 219 3.92 -21.15 15.44
C GLU A 219 4.98 -20.23 16.07
N LYS A 220 4.76 -19.81 17.31
CA LYS A 220 5.77 -19.21 18.17
C LYS A 220 6.35 -20.25 19.12
N ALA A 221 7.67 -20.36 19.15
CA ALA A 221 8.36 -21.11 20.19
C ALA A 221 8.41 -20.31 21.51
N ASP A 222 8.46 -18.97 21.44
CA ASP A 222 8.47 -18.06 22.59
C ASP A 222 7.58 -16.83 22.33
N LEU A 223 7.03 -16.22 23.38
CA LEU A 223 6.22 -14.99 23.29
C LEU A 223 7.02 -13.77 22.79
N GLU A 224 8.34 -13.75 23.04
CA GLU A 224 9.25 -12.71 22.56
C GLU A 224 9.70 -12.94 21.10
N GLU A 225 9.37 -14.10 20.53
CA GLU A 225 9.75 -14.42 19.17
C GLU A 225 9.02 -13.53 18.16
N THR A 226 9.78 -12.98 17.20
CA THR A 226 9.24 -12.22 16.08
C THR A 226 8.97 -13.10 14.87
N ILE A 227 9.94 -13.17 13.96
CA ILE A 227 9.83 -13.86 12.68
C ILE A 227 10.83 -15.01 12.57
N HIS A 228 11.23 -15.63 13.69
CA HIS A 228 12.18 -16.74 13.63
C HIS A 228 11.57 -17.92 12.87
N GLY A 229 12.42 -18.69 12.20
CA GLY A 229 11.98 -19.71 11.26
C GLY A 229 11.50 -19.17 9.90
N ALA A 230 11.60 -17.87 9.64
CA ALA A 230 11.46 -17.33 8.29
C ALA A 230 12.44 -18.03 7.33
N GLN A 231 11.95 -18.39 6.15
CA GLN A 231 12.70 -19.14 5.13
C GLN A 231 12.48 -18.53 3.76
N VAL A 232 13.53 -18.53 2.94
CA VAL A 232 13.40 -18.37 1.49
C VAL A 232 13.10 -19.75 0.91
N ILE A 233 11.89 -19.93 0.37
CA ILE A 233 11.45 -21.21 -0.20
C ILE A 233 11.66 -21.31 -1.72
N CYS A 234 11.82 -20.17 -2.40
CA CYS A 234 12.14 -20.11 -3.82
C CYS A 234 12.93 -18.83 -4.12
N SER A 235 13.92 -18.93 -5.00
CA SER A 235 14.66 -17.78 -5.53
C SER A 235 14.52 -17.72 -7.05
N ILE A 236 14.07 -16.58 -7.56
CA ILE A 236 13.87 -16.30 -8.98
C ILE A 236 14.92 -15.28 -9.40
N ALA A 237 15.80 -15.66 -10.33
CA ALA A 237 16.79 -14.73 -10.86
C ALA A 237 16.10 -13.64 -11.69
N SER A 238 16.50 -12.37 -11.47
CA SER A 238 16.06 -11.26 -12.32
C SER A 238 16.52 -11.49 -13.75
N ALA A 239 15.64 -11.19 -14.72
CA ALA A 239 16.00 -11.19 -16.14
C ALA A 239 17.20 -10.28 -16.42
N GLU A 240 17.26 -9.15 -15.71
CA GLU A 240 18.30 -8.15 -15.82
C GLU A 240 19.06 -8.04 -14.50
N ARG A 241 20.32 -8.49 -14.48
CA ARG A 241 21.12 -8.65 -13.25
C ARG A 241 21.23 -7.37 -12.40
N MET A 242 21.33 -6.21 -13.05
CA MET A 242 21.50 -4.89 -12.41
C MET A 242 20.28 -3.97 -12.57
N LYS A 243 19.19 -4.50 -13.14
CA LYS A 243 17.93 -3.79 -13.31
C LYS A 243 16.74 -4.69 -12.94
N PRO A 244 16.63 -5.16 -11.68
CA PRO A 244 15.44 -5.87 -11.25
C PRO A 244 14.19 -5.00 -11.43
N SER A 245 13.06 -5.63 -11.75
CA SER A 245 11.73 -5.08 -11.56
C SER A 245 11.50 -4.60 -10.12
N TYR A 246 10.87 -3.44 -9.96
CA TYR A 246 10.08 -3.05 -8.82
C TYR A 246 8.77 -3.86 -8.82
N TYR A 247 8.29 -4.24 -7.64
CA TYR A 247 7.03 -4.95 -7.44
C TYR A 247 6.50 -4.61 -6.06
N HIS A 248 5.18 -4.54 -5.93
CA HIS A 248 4.51 -4.07 -4.72
C HIS A 248 3.69 -5.18 -4.04
N SER A 249 3.14 -6.11 -4.83
CA SER A 249 2.41 -7.27 -4.34
C SER A 249 2.63 -8.47 -5.27
N PHE A 250 2.00 -9.61 -4.95
CA PHE A 250 2.09 -10.86 -5.71
C PHE A 250 0.78 -11.63 -5.60
N GLY A 251 0.56 -12.62 -6.46
CA GLY A 251 -0.62 -13.49 -6.38
C GLY A 251 -0.36 -14.74 -5.54
N MET A 252 -1.35 -15.19 -4.79
CA MET A 252 -1.31 -16.48 -4.08
C MET A 252 -2.60 -17.25 -4.29
N THR A 253 -2.47 -18.52 -4.67
CA THR A 253 -3.56 -19.49 -4.78
C THR A 253 -3.40 -20.57 -3.70
N ARG A 254 -4.24 -21.61 -3.75
CA ARG A 254 -4.08 -22.77 -2.88
C ARG A 254 -2.73 -23.45 -3.07
N ASN A 255 -2.27 -23.60 -4.31
CA ASN A 255 -1.07 -24.39 -4.63
C ASN A 255 0.09 -23.58 -5.21
N TYR A 256 -0.15 -22.36 -5.67
CA TYR A 256 0.84 -21.56 -6.40
C TYR A 256 1.01 -20.15 -5.86
N ILE A 257 2.24 -19.64 -5.98
CA ILE A 257 2.60 -18.25 -5.82
C ILE A 257 2.96 -17.68 -7.20
N ILE A 258 2.43 -16.50 -7.53
CA ILE A 258 2.57 -15.86 -8.83
C ILE A 258 3.29 -14.53 -8.64
N PHE A 259 4.54 -14.48 -9.08
CA PHE A 259 5.34 -13.26 -9.10
C PHE A 259 5.26 -12.56 -10.46
N ILE A 260 4.99 -11.26 -10.44
CA ILE A 260 4.81 -10.42 -11.63
C ILE A 260 6.06 -9.56 -11.81
N GLU A 261 6.93 -9.95 -12.74
CA GLU A 261 8.10 -9.18 -13.12
C GLU A 261 7.71 -8.15 -14.19
N GLN A 262 7.40 -6.95 -13.75
CA GLN A 262 6.91 -5.85 -14.59
C GLN A 262 8.04 -4.99 -15.21
N PRO A 263 7.74 -4.15 -16.21
CA PRO A 263 8.71 -3.25 -16.85
C PRO A 263 9.06 -2.00 -16.03
N VAL A 264 8.81 -1.99 -14.71
CA VAL A 264 9.26 -0.91 -13.81
C VAL A 264 10.63 -1.29 -13.27
N LYS A 265 11.71 -0.79 -13.86
CA LYS A 265 13.07 -1.26 -13.60
C LYS A 265 13.78 -0.38 -12.57
N MET A 266 14.41 -1.02 -11.58
CA MET A 266 15.26 -0.40 -10.56
C MET A 266 16.72 -0.48 -10.99
N ASN A 267 17.29 0.62 -11.46
CA ASN A 267 18.69 0.69 -11.84
C ASN A 267 19.59 0.76 -10.60
N LEU A 268 20.11 -0.40 -10.17
CA LEU A 268 20.90 -0.50 -8.94
C LEU A 268 22.15 0.36 -8.95
N TRP A 269 22.80 0.54 -10.12
CA TRP A 269 23.94 1.45 -10.24
C TRP A 269 23.58 2.89 -9.93
N LYS A 270 22.43 3.37 -10.42
CA LYS A 270 21.93 4.72 -10.09
C LYS A 270 21.57 4.84 -8.62
N ILE A 271 20.95 3.81 -8.03
CA ILE A 271 20.52 3.78 -6.62
C ILE A 271 21.74 3.81 -5.69
N ILE A 272 22.75 2.96 -5.93
CA ILE A 272 23.97 2.89 -5.11
C ILE A 272 24.76 4.21 -5.19
N THR A 273 24.73 4.89 -6.33
CA THR A 273 25.42 6.18 -6.53
C THR A 273 24.56 7.41 -6.21
N SER A 274 23.37 7.22 -5.63
CA SER A 274 22.35 8.26 -5.43
C SER A 274 22.86 9.46 -4.61
N LYS A 275 23.46 9.22 -3.44
CA LYS A 275 24.07 10.24 -2.58
C LYS A 275 25.14 11.07 -3.31
N ILE A 276 26.02 10.41 -4.07
CA ILE A 276 27.10 11.08 -4.82
C ILE A 276 26.51 11.96 -5.93
N ARG A 277 25.43 11.50 -6.56
CA ARG A 277 24.72 12.20 -7.64
C ARG A 277 23.74 13.26 -7.14
N GLY A 278 23.50 13.36 -5.83
CA GLY A 278 22.48 14.25 -5.27
C GLY A 278 21.07 13.88 -5.72
N LYS A 279 20.79 12.58 -5.87
CA LYS A 279 19.51 12.03 -6.35
C LYS A 279 18.83 11.19 -5.28
N ALA A 280 17.50 11.13 -5.30
CA ALA A 280 16.70 10.29 -4.41
C ALA A 280 16.70 8.82 -4.89
N PHE A 281 16.12 7.91 -4.10
CA PHE A 281 16.00 6.50 -4.48
C PHE A 281 15.13 6.32 -5.73
N SER A 282 13.99 7.02 -5.79
CA SER A 282 13.04 7.02 -6.91
C SER A 282 13.66 7.43 -8.26
N ASP A 283 14.68 8.29 -8.30
CA ASP A 283 15.41 8.64 -9.53
C ASP A 283 16.11 7.42 -10.19
N GLY A 284 16.29 6.33 -9.43
CA GLY A 284 16.82 5.06 -9.90
C GLY A 284 15.77 4.15 -10.55
N ILE A 285 14.48 4.47 -10.46
CA ILE A 285 13.37 3.66 -10.95
C ILE A 285 12.85 4.26 -12.25
N SER A 286 12.59 3.42 -13.26
CA SER A 286 12.05 3.87 -14.54
C SER A 286 11.15 2.85 -15.20
N TRP A 287 10.11 3.35 -15.87
CA TRP A 287 9.29 2.58 -16.79
C TRP A 287 10.07 2.26 -18.08
N GLU A 288 10.26 0.99 -18.37
CA GLU A 288 11.01 0.47 -19.53
C GLU A 288 10.10 -0.46 -20.37
N PRO A 289 9.11 0.08 -21.13
CA PRO A 289 8.07 -0.70 -21.82
C PRO A 289 8.58 -1.56 -22.99
N GLN A 290 9.88 -1.48 -23.31
CA GLN A 290 10.50 -2.41 -24.25
C GLN A 290 10.60 -3.84 -23.69
N TYR A 291 10.45 -4.03 -22.37
CA TYR A 291 10.33 -5.35 -21.76
C TYR A 291 8.86 -5.77 -21.66
N ASN A 292 8.57 -7.05 -21.89
CA ASN A 292 7.28 -7.65 -21.57
C ASN A 292 7.12 -7.85 -20.06
N THR A 293 5.89 -7.82 -19.56
CA THR A 293 5.57 -8.31 -18.21
C THR A 293 5.69 -9.83 -18.20
N ARG A 294 6.39 -10.39 -17.21
CA ARG A 294 6.60 -11.83 -17.05
C ARG A 294 5.90 -12.32 -15.79
N PHE A 295 5.27 -13.48 -15.87
CA PHE A 295 4.69 -14.15 -14.71
C PHE A 295 5.50 -15.38 -14.39
N HIS A 296 5.99 -15.44 -13.16
CA HIS A 296 6.71 -16.58 -12.61
C HIS A 296 5.76 -17.31 -11.67
N VAL A 297 5.60 -18.62 -11.89
CA VAL A 297 4.69 -19.45 -11.07
C VAL A 297 5.51 -20.42 -10.25
N VAL A 298 5.39 -20.33 -8.94
CA VAL A 298 6.11 -21.17 -7.98
C VAL A 298 5.10 -22.12 -7.33
N ASP A 299 5.41 -23.41 -7.30
CA ASP A 299 4.68 -24.37 -6.49
C ASP A 299 4.91 -24.04 -5.00
N LYS A 300 3.84 -23.64 -4.30
CA LYS A 300 3.89 -23.11 -2.94
C LYS A 300 4.39 -24.15 -1.94
N HIS A 301 4.13 -25.43 -2.19
CA HIS A 301 4.42 -26.51 -1.25
C HIS A 301 5.86 -27.00 -1.36
N THR A 302 6.35 -27.11 -2.58
CA THR A 302 7.71 -27.60 -2.88
C THR A 302 8.74 -26.48 -3.00
N GLY A 303 8.31 -25.24 -3.22
CA GLY A 303 9.19 -24.11 -3.55
C GLY A 303 9.77 -24.18 -4.97
N GLN A 304 9.30 -25.12 -5.80
CA GLN A 304 9.81 -25.28 -7.15
C GLN A 304 9.23 -24.22 -8.09
N LEU A 305 10.10 -23.47 -8.77
CA LEU A 305 9.70 -22.63 -9.90
C LEU A 305 9.24 -23.53 -11.07
N LEU A 306 8.02 -23.32 -11.54
CA LEU A 306 7.50 -24.06 -12.69
C LEU A 306 8.24 -23.64 -13.97
N PRO A 307 8.50 -24.57 -14.91
CA PRO A 307 9.29 -24.29 -16.11
C PRO A 307 8.55 -23.43 -17.16
N GLY A 308 7.27 -23.13 -16.94
CA GLY A 308 6.46 -22.36 -17.87
C GLY A 308 6.89 -20.90 -17.96
N MET A 309 6.99 -20.37 -19.19
CA MET A 309 7.29 -18.96 -19.45
C MET A 309 6.01 -18.24 -19.88
N TYR A 310 5.49 -17.40 -19.00
CA TYR A 310 4.24 -16.68 -19.22
C TYR A 310 4.51 -15.19 -19.41
N TYR A 311 3.96 -14.61 -20.48
CA TYR A 311 4.22 -13.22 -20.85
C TYR A 311 2.93 -12.47 -21.17
N SER A 312 2.93 -11.18 -20.88
CA SER A 312 1.95 -10.22 -21.37
C SER A 312 2.64 -9.00 -21.98
N LYS A 313 1.85 -8.15 -22.64
CA LYS A 313 2.26 -6.79 -22.97
C LYS A 313 2.64 -6.03 -21.69
N PRO A 314 3.51 -5.02 -21.78
CA PRO A 314 3.90 -4.20 -20.64
C PRO A 314 2.69 -3.54 -19.99
N PHE A 315 2.60 -3.65 -18.66
CA PHE A 315 1.70 -2.88 -17.79
C PHE A 315 2.37 -2.66 -16.43
N VAL A 316 1.83 -1.76 -15.62
CA VAL A 316 2.20 -1.56 -14.21
C VAL A 316 1.08 -2.05 -13.31
N THR A 317 1.42 -2.70 -12.21
CA THR A 317 0.48 -3.04 -11.15
C THR A 317 1.12 -2.78 -9.79
N PHE A 318 0.33 -2.19 -8.89
CA PHE A 318 0.66 -2.13 -7.47
C PHE A 318 -0.03 -3.28 -6.75
N HIS A 319 -1.35 -3.40 -6.90
CA HIS A 319 -2.17 -4.32 -6.12
C HIS A 319 -2.76 -5.46 -6.95
N GLN A 320 -2.56 -6.67 -6.46
CA GLN A 320 -3.35 -7.84 -6.82
C GLN A 320 -4.71 -7.81 -6.09
N ILE A 321 -5.76 -8.25 -6.78
CA ILE A 321 -7.12 -8.34 -6.23
C ILE A 321 -7.33 -9.72 -5.61
N ASN A 322 -7.22 -10.77 -6.42
CA ASN A 322 -7.25 -12.17 -5.98
C ASN A 322 -6.52 -13.06 -7.02
N ALA A 323 -6.20 -14.28 -6.63
CA ALA A 323 -5.73 -15.31 -7.55
C ALA A 323 -6.33 -16.65 -7.14
N PHE A 324 -6.71 -17.50 -8.10
CA PHE A 324 -7.26 -18.82 -7.80
C PHE A 324 -7.01 -19.81 -8.94
N GLU A 325 -7.27 -21.09 -8.68
CA GLU A 325 -7.16 -22.16 -9.66
C GLU A 325 -8.56 -22.54 -10.17
N ASP A 326 -8.75 -22.58 -11.49
CA ASP A 326 -10.01 -23.00 -12.11
C ASP A 326 -9.74 -23.71 -13.44
N GLN A 327 -10.37 -24.87 -13.64
CA GLN A 327 -10.28 -25.67 -14.87
C GLN A 327 -8.86 -25.92 -15.38
N GLY A 328 -7.90 -26.12 -14.48
CA GLY A 328 -6.49 -26.36 -14.84
C GLY A 328 -5.68 -25.10 -15.18
N CYS A 329 -6.28 -23.92 -15.00
CA CYS A 329 -5.62 -22.62 -15.16
C CYS A 329 -5.46 -21.92 -13.80
N VAL A 330 -4.48 -21.03 -13.71
CA VAL A 330 -4.42 -20.01 -12.67
C VAL A 330 -5.09 -18.75 -13.21
N VAL A 331 -6.10 -18.26 -12.50
CA VAL A 331 -6.71 -16.95 -12.71
C VAL A 331 -6.05 -15.96 -11.76
N ILE A 332 -5.67 -14.81 -12.28
CA ILE A 332 -5.11 -13.71 -11.50
C ILE A 332 -5.81 -12.41 -11.89
N ASP A 333 -6.40 -11.75 -10.90
CA ASP A 333 -7.11 -10.49 -11.05
C ASP A 333 -6.26 -9.37 -10.44
N LEU A 334 -6.06 -8.29 -11.18
CA LEU A 334 -5.07 -7.25 -10.86
C LEU A 334 -5.63 -5.84 -11.09
N CYS A 335 -5.23 -4.88 -10.25
CA CYS A 335 -5.36 -3.47 -10.55
C CYS A 335 -4.12 -3.04 -11.34
N CYS A 336 -4.31 -2.74 -12.62
CA CYS A 336 -3.20 -2.53 -13.54
C CYS A 336 -3.33 -1.18 -14.25
N GLN A 337 -2.25 -0.76 -14.91
CA GLN A 337 -2.11 0.51 -15.60
C GLN A 337 -1.26 0.36 -16.86
N ASP A 338 -1.66 1.03 -17.95
CA ASP A 338 -0.99 0.91 -19.27
C ASP A 338 0.45 1.48 -19.30
N ASP A 339 0.82 2.38 -18.37
CA ASP A 339 2.16 2.95 -18.28
C ASP A 339 2.62 3.21 -16.83
N GLY A 340 3.91 3.53 -16.66
CA GLY A 340 4.52 3.77 -15.35
C GLY A 340 4.57 5.23 -14.90
N ARG A 341 3.74 6.13 -15.44
CA ARG A 341 3.75 7.56 -15.08
C ARG A 341 3.39 7.83 -13.61
N ASN A 342 2.72 6.91 -12.92
CA ASN A 342 2.29 7.12 -11.54
C ASN A 342 3.43 7.43 -10.57
N LEU A 343 4.61 6.85 -10.85
CA LEU A 343 5.82 7.11 -10.06
C LEU A 343 6.21 8.60 -10.07
N GLU A 344 5.87 9.34 -11.13
CA GLU A 344 6.08 10.79 -11.25
C GLU A 344 4.87 11.60 -10.75
N VAL A 345 3.66 11.05 -10.87
CA VAL A 345 2.40 11.69 -10.46
C VAL A 345 2.34 11.89 -8.94
N TYR A 346 2.80 10.92 -8.14
CA TYR A 346 2.70 10.96 -6.68
C TYR A 346 3.72 11.85 -5.96
N GLN A 347 4.43 12.71 -6.70
CA GLN A 347 5.17 13.80 -6.09
C GLN A 347 4.22 14.81 -5.42
N LEU A 348 4.55 15.27 -4.21
CA LEU A 348 3.71 16.21 -3.45
C LEU A 348 3.50 17.53 -4.18
N GLN A 349 4.48 17.98 -4.99
CA GLN A 349 4.31 19.16 -5.84
C GLN A 349 3.20 19.00 -6.90
N ASN A 350 2.99 17.77 -7.38
CA ASN A 350 1.94 17.44 -8.34
C ASN A 350 0.60 17.28 -7.62
N LEU A 351 0.58 16.55 -6.51
CA LEU A 351 -0.62 16.32 -5.72
C LEU A 351 -1.20 17.58 -5.06
N ARG A 352 -0.38 18.60 -4.82
CA ARG A 352 -0.79 19.88 -4.22
C ARG A 352 -1.11 20.96 -5.27
N LYS A 353 -1.15 20.64 -6.57
CA LYS A 353 -1.57 21.60 -7.60
C LYS A 353 -3.05 21.97 -7.47
N THR A 354 -3.40 23.14 -7.99
CA THR A 354 -4.76 23.68 -7.96
C THR A 354 -5.19 24.22 -9.32
N GLY A 355 -6.52 24.31 -9.54
CA GLY A 355 -7.11 24.87 -10.75
C GLY A 355 -6.56 24.24 -12.04
N LYS A 356 -6.23 25.07 -13.03
CA LYS A 356 -5.72 24.62 -14.34
C LYS A 356 -4.44 23.78 -14.28
N GLY A 357 -3.69 23.84 -13.16
CA GLY A 357 -2.49 23.02 -12.97
C GLY A 357 -2.81 21.56 -12.65
N LEU A 358 -3.98 21.29 -12.07
CA LEU A 358 -4.48 19.94 -11.77
C LEU A 358 -5.04 19.27 -13.03
N ASP A 359 -5.66 20.04 -13.93
CA ASP A 359 -6.10 19.61 -15.27
C ASP A 359 -4.93 19.22 -16.22
N GLN A 360 -3.68 19.26 -15.75
CA GLN A 360 -2.49 18.88 -16.52
C GLN A 360 -1.85 17.57 -16.01
N ILE A 361 -2.36 17.01 -14.92
CA ILE A 361 -1.88 15.76 -14.31
C ILE A 361 -2.95 14.69 -14.51
N TRP A 362 -2.52 13.50 -14.91
CA TRP A 362 -3.43 12.42 -15.29
C TRP A 362 -2.98 11.11 -14.62
N CYS A 363 -3.90 10.42 -13.96
CA CYS A 363 -3.74 9.01 -13.62
C CYS A 363 -4.19 8.17 -14.84
N SER A 364 -3.40 7.17 -15.20
CA SER A 364 -3.86 6.09 -16.07
C SER A 364 -4.64 5.07 -15.24
N TYR A 365 -5.59 4.39 -15.86
CA TYR A 365 -6.28 3.26 -15.26
C TYR A 365 -6.41 2.13 -16.27
N GLU A 366 -6.54 0.89 -15.82
CA GLU A 366 -6.83 -0.22 -16.73
C GLU A 366 -8.29 -0.51 -16.98
N ASN A 367 -8.46 -1.06 -18.17
CA ASN A 367 -9.68 -1.56 -18.73
C ASN A 367 -9.93 -3.00 -18.25
N LEU A 368 -10.24 -3.14 -16.96
CA LEU A 368 -11.10 -4.24 -16.55
C LEU A 368 -12.49 -3.88 -17.09
N HIS A 369 -13.02 -4.65 -18.04
CA HIS A 369 -14.40 -4.51 -18.54
C HIS A 369 -15.36 -4.22 -17.37
N PRO A 370 -16.13 -3.10 -17.33
CA PRO A 370 -16.93 -2.45 -18.39
C PRO A 370 -16.55 -0.96 -18.65
N LYS A 371 -17.21 -0.28 -19.61
CA LYS A 371 -17.13 1.18 -19.80
C LYS A 371 -17.31 1.96 -18.49
N ASP A 372 -18.07 1.39 -17.56
CA ASP A 372 -18.44 2.01 -16.30
C ASP A 372 -17.23 2.18 -15.34
N LEU A 373 -16.22 1.29 -15.38
CA LEU A 373 -14.98 1.50 -14.60
C LEU A 373 -14.13 2.65 -15.17
N GLU A 374 -14.20 2.88 -16.48
CA GLU A 374 -13.53 4.03 -17.11
C GLU A 374 -14.13 5.36 -16.63
N GLU A 375 -15.44 5.39 -16.37
CA GLU A 375 -16.13 6.58 -15.83
C GLU A 375 -15.70 6.89 -14.39
N GLU A 376 -15.25 5.87 -13.67
CA GLU A 376 -14.79 5.93 -12.29
C GLU A 376 -13.27 6.13 -12.16
N GLY A 377 -12.57 6.32 -13.30
CA GLY A 377 -11.14 6.64 -13.32
C GLY A 377 -10.25 5.46 -12.92
N GLY A 378 -10.76 4.23 -13.03
CA GLY A 378 -10.09 3.02 -12.58
C GLY A 378 -10.43 2.63 -11.15
N VAL A 379 -9.84 1.50 -10.72
CA VAL A 379 -9.97 0.97 -9.38
C VAL A 379 -8.60 0.65 -8.80
N GLU A 380 -8.40 1.03 -7.54
CA GLU A 380 -7.20 0.76 -6.76
C GLU A 380 -7.57 0.47 -5.31
N PHE A 381 -6.59 0.08 -4.49
CA PHE A 381 -6.82 -0.39 -3.11
C PHE A 381 -7.89 -1.50 -3.02
N PRO A 382 -7.71 -2.60 -3.78
CA PRO A 382 -8.69 -3.68 -3.82
C PRO A 382 -8.73 -4.46 -2.51
N GLN A 383 -9.92 -4.86 -2.11
CA GLN A 383 -10.21 -5.68 -0.94
C GLN A 383 -11.28 -6.70 -1.28
N ILE A 384 -11.21 -7.87 -0.65
CA ILE A 384 -12.19 -8.96 -0.80
C ILE A 384 -12.58 -9.47 0.59
N ASN A 385 -13.52 -10.42 0.65
CA ASN A 385 -13.69 -11.28 1.82
C ASN A 385 -12.48 -12.23 1.96
N TYR A 386 -11.34 -11.66 2.35
CA TYR A 386 -10.03 -12.29 2.27
C TYR A 386 -9.97 -13.59 3.08
N GLY A 387 -10.48 -13.56 4.31
CA GLY A 387 -10.44 -14.71 5.22
C GLY A 387 -11.15 -15.96 4.68
N GLN A 388 -12.16 -15.80 3.81
CA GLN A 388 -12.90 -16.93 3.25
C GLN A 388 -12.52 -17.22 1.78
N PHE A 389 -12.22 -16.19 0.97
CA PHE A 389 -12.13 -16.28 -0.49
C PHE A 389 -10.74 -15.99 -1.09
N SER A 390 -9.75 -15.58 -0.30
CA SER A 390 -8.37 -15.48 -0.79
C SER A 390 -7.89 -16.84 -1.31
N GLY A 391 -7.26 -16.84 -2.49
CA GLY A 391 -6.77 -18.08 -3.12
C GLY A 391 -7.85 -18.96 -3.76
N LYS A 392 -9.13 -18.52 -3.73
CA LYS A 392 -10.30 -19.29 -4.19
C LYS A 392 -11.13 -18.49 -5.19
N LYS A 393 -11.91 -19.22 -5.99
CA LYS A 393 -12.89 -18.62 -6.89
C LYS A 393 -13.89 -17.80 -6.08
N TYR A 394 -14.15 -16.58 -6.56
CA TYR A 394 -14.88 -15.55 -5.84
C TYR A 394 -15.75 -14.74 -6.82
N ARG A 395 -16.60 -13.85 -6.31
CA ARG A 395 -17.54 -13.03 -7.07
C ARG A 395 -17.41 -11.53 -6.80
N PHE A 396 -17.03 -11.11 -5.59
CA PHE A 396 -17.06 -9.70 -5.20
C PHE A 396 -15.69 -9.21 -4.75
N PHE A 397 -15.31 -8.03 -5.25
CA PHE A 397 -14.28 -7.22 -4.63
C PHE A 397 -14.77 -5.78 -4.45
N TYR A 398 -14.05 -5.06 -3.59
CA TYR A 398 -14.28 -3.68 -3.24
C TYR A 398 -13.01 -2.89 -3.51
N GLY A 399 -13.12 -1.62 -3.87
CA GLY A 399 -11.96 -0.75 -4.08
C GLY A 399 -12.32 0.72 -4.09
N CYS A 400 -11.32 1.56 -4.28
CA CYS A 400 -11.49 3.00 -4.46
C CYS A 400 -11.52 3.36 -5.94
N GLY A 401 -12.42 4.25 -6.34
CA GLY A 401 -12.42 4.87 -7.66
C GLY A 401 -11.49 6.08 -7.73
N PHE A 402 -10.73 6.21 -8.83
CA PHE A 402 -9.64 7.18 -8.99
C PHE A 402 -9.89 8.22 -10.09
N ARG A 403 -11.07 8.85 -10.09
CA ARG A 403 -11.32 10.02 -10.96
C ARG A 403 -10.47 11.24 -10.56
N HIS A 404 -9.86 11.19 -9.37
CA HIS A 404 -8.89 12.13 -8.84
C HIS A 404 -7.54 11.43 -8.59
N LEU A 405 -6.48 12.20 -8.28
CA LEU A 405 -5.16 11.68 -7.86
C LEU A 405 -5.17 10.83 -6.57
N VAL A 406 -6.27 10.88 -5.82
CA VAL A 406 -6.57 10.03 -4.65
C VAL A 406 -7.97 9.43 -4.86
N GLY A 407 -8.34 8.42 -4.07
CA GLY A 407 -9.67 7.83 -4.15
C GLY A 407 -10.78 8.85 -3.84
N ASP A 408 -11.78 8.95 -4.72
CA ASP A 408 -12.92 9.89 -4.61
C ASP A 408 -14.27 9.18 -4.46
N SER A 409 -14.23 7.85 -4.40
CA SER A 409 -15.40 6.97 -4.37
C SER A 409 -15.02 5.59 -3.89
N LEU A 410 -16.02 4.84 -3.45
CA LEU A 410 -15.91 3.41 -3.19
C LEU A 410 -16.68 2.66 -4.27
N ILE A 411 -16.17 1.51 -4.68
CA ILE A 411 -16.73 0.67 -5.73
C ILE A 411 -16.86 -0.75 -5.20
N LYS A 412 -18.02 -1.36 -5.35
CA LYS A 412 -18.23 -2.81 -5.30
C LYS A 412 -18.31 -3.34 -6.72
N VAL A 413 -17.60 -4.42 -7.02
CA VAL A 413 -17.60 -5.07 -8.35
C VAL A 413 -18.06 -6.51 -8.23
N ASP A 414 -19.04 -6.89 -9.06
CA ASP A 414 -19.44 -8.28 -9.29
C ASP A 414 -18.67 -8.82 -10.51
N VAL A 415 -17.65 -9.64 -10.29
CA VAL A 415 -16.79 -10.15 -11.37
C VAL A 415 -17.48 -11.22 -12.22
N VAL A 416 -18.62 -11.75 -11.80
CA VAL A 416 -19.38 -12.75 -12.57
C VAL A 416 -20.35 -12.04 -13.52
N ASN A 417 -21.19 -11.16 -12.98
CA ASN A 417 -22.19 -10.44 -13.78
C ASN A 417 -21.63 -9.20 -14.48
N LYS A 418 -20.40 -8.79 -14.15
CA LYS A 418 -19.72 -7.61 -14.70
C LYS A 418 -20.48 -6.31 -14.43
N THR A 419 -21.02 -6.19 -13.22
CA THR A 419 -21.73 -5.00 -12.74
C THR A 419 -20.95 -4.33 -11.61
N LEU A 420 -21.14 -3.03 -11.45
CA LEU A 420 -20.56 -2.27 -10.35
C LEU A 420 -21.62 -1.47 -9.58
N THR A 421 -21.32 -1.15 -8.33
CA THR A 421 -22.11 -0.25 -7.49
C THR A 421 -21.16 0.74 -6.83
N VAL A 422 -21.49 2.03 -6.87
CA VAL A 422 -20.60 3.11 -6.43
C VAL A 422 -21.23 3.87 -5.28
N TRP A 423 -20.44 4.10 -4.25
CA TRP A 423 -20.75 5.07 -3.19
C TRP A 423 -19.84 6.29 -3.37
N ARG A 424 -20.44 7.47 -3.25
CA ARG A 424 -19.76 8.75 -3.43
C ARG A 424 -20.50 9.87 -2.72
N GLU A 425 -19.72 10.78 -2.14
CA GLU A 425 -20.21 12.04 -1.59
C GLU A 425 -19.30 13.17 -2.09
N GLU A 426 -19.87 14.26 -2.60
CA GLU A 426 -19.07 15.34 -3.20
C GLU A 426 -18.14 16.00 -2.17
N SER A 427 -16.90 16.29 -2.55
CA SER A 427 -15.87 16.88 -1.67
C SER A 427 -15.42 15.99 -0.50
N PHE A 428 -15.75 14.70 -0.55
CA PHE A 428 -15.29 13.69 0.39
C PHE A 428 -14.49 12.60 -0.32
N TYR A 429 -13.44 12.12 0.35
CA TYR A 429 -12.42 11.25 -0.23
C TYR A 429 -12.28 10.01 0.66
N PRO A 430 -12.84 8.87 0.24
CA PRO A 430 -12.75 7.64 1.02
C PRO A 430 -11.34 7.04 0.93
N SER A 431 -10.96 6.35 2.00
CA SER A 431 -9.81 5.44 2.03
C SER A 431 -10.19 4.03 1.59
N GLU A 432 -9.19 3.15 1.48
CA GLU A 432 -9.37 1.73 1.17
C GLU A 432 -10.55 1.08 1.94
N PRO A 433 -11.50 0.43 1.23
CA PRO A 433 -12.67 -0.21 1.82
C PRO A 433 -12.34 -1.56 2.47
N ILE A 434 -12.28 -1.61 3.79
CA ILE A 434 -12.02 -2.85 4.53
C ILE A 434 -13.32 -3.65 4.71
N PHE A 435 -13.35 -4.87 4.17
CA PHE A 435 -14.47 -5.79 4.37
C PHE A 435 -14.42 -6.48 5.73
N VAL A 436 -15.56 -6.52 6.43
CA VAL A 436 -15.74 -7.25 7.70
C VAL A 436 -16.97 -8.15 7.58
N PRO A 437 -16.81 -9.49 7.64
CA PRO A 437 -17.95 -10.40 7.52
C PRO A 437 -18.85 -10.33 8.75
N VAL A 438 -20.15 -10.51 8.53
CA VAL A 438 -21.07 -10.85 9.63
C VAL A 438 -20.61 -12.19 10.25
N PRO A 439 -20.51 -12.31 11.58
CA PRO A 439 -20.13 -13.56 12.22
C PRO A 439 -21.02 -14.73 11.79
N GLY A 440 -20.40 -15.81 11.30
CA GLY A 440 -21.09 -17.03 10.88
C GLY A 440 -21.79 -16.96 9.51
N THR A 441 -21.62 -15.88 8.76
CA THR A 441 -22.15 -15.79 7.39
C THR A 441 -21.44 -16.76 6.43
N ASN A 442 -22.21 -17.29 5.48
CA ASN A 442 -21.70 -18.02 4.30
C ASN A 442 -21.88 -17.21 3.00
N GLU A 443 -22.50 -16.03 3.08
CA GLU A 443 -22.60 -15.13 1.93
C GLU A 443 -21.28 -14.39 1.74
N GLU A 444 -20.74 -14.41 0.52
CA GLU A 444 -19.44 -13.79 0.20
C GLU A 444 -19.42 -12.29 0.54
N ASP A 445 -20.50 -11.58 0.22
CA ASP A 445 -20.73 -10.16 0.51
C ASP A 445 -21.61 -9.92 1.74
N GLY A 446 -21.81 -10.94 2.58
CA GLY A 446 -22.55 -10.83 3.84
C GLY A 446 -21.71 -10.16 4.93
N GLY A 447 -21.64 -8.84 4.93
CA GLY A 447 -20.73 -8.09 5.79
C GLY A 447 -20.97 -6.60 5.75
N VAL A 448 -20.00 -5.85 6.28
CA VAL A 448 -19.92 -4.40 6.10
C VAL A 448 -18.60 -4.00 5.46
N ILE A 449 -18.60 -2.83 4.84
CA ILE A 449 -17.40 -2.14 4.39
C ILE A 449 -17.13 -0.96 5.32
N LEU A 450 -15.90 -0.88 5.80
CA LEU A 450 -15.41 0.22 6.61
C LEU A 450 -14.44 1.07 5.78
N SER A 451 -14.67 2.38 5.73
CA SER A 451 -13.78 3.33 5.08
C SER A 451 -13.71 4.62 5.88
N VAL A 452 -12.52 5.14 6.12
CA VAL A 452 -12.34 6.48 6.68
C VAL A 452 -12.48 7.47 5.53
N VAL A 453 -13.42 8.39 5.67
CA VAL A 453 -13.75 9.40 4.66
C VAL A 453 -13.31 10.76 5.16
N ILE A 454 -12.50 11.44 4.36
CA ILE A 454 -11.91 12.73 4.72
C ILE A 454 -12.30 13.83 3.76
N THR A 455 -12.18 15.08 4.18
CA THR A 455 -12.54 16.24 3.35
C THR A 455 -11.50 17.36 3.49
N PRO A 456 -11.15 18.07 2.40
CA PRO A 456 -10.29 19.25 2.47
C PRO A 456 -11.02 20.46 3.08
N ASN A 457 -12.35 20.40 3.25
CA ASN A 457 -13.13 21.45 3.88
C ASN A 457 -13.02 21.38 5.41
N GLN A 458 -12.31 22.33 6.00
CA GLN A 458 -12.08 22.36 7.45
C GLN A 458 -13.34 22.59 8.29
N ASN A 459 -14.46 23.01 7.68
CA ASN A 459 -15.74 23.17 8.36
C ASN A 459 -16.54 21.86 8.46
N GLU A 460 -16.16 20.86 7.67
CA GLU A 460 -16.79 19.54 7.65
C GLU A 460 -16.01 18.56 8.54
N ARG A 461 -16.68 17.47 8.94
CA ARG A 461 -16.07 16.44 9.80
C ARG A 461 -15.60 15.25 8.97
N ASN A 462 -14.41 14.75 9.28
CA ASN A 462 -13.97 13.44 8.81
C ASN A 462 -14.76 12.36 9.55
N PHE A 463 -15.02 11.21 8.94
CA PHE A 463 -15.82 10.17 9.56
C PHE A 463 -15.39 8.77 9.16
N LEU A 464 -15.67 7.80 10.03
CA LEU A 464 -15.69 6.40 9.66
C LEU A 464 -17.05 6.07 9.05
N LEU A 465 -17.06 5.68 7.78
CA LEU A 465 -18.24 5.20 7.06
C LEU A 465 -18.44 3.70 7.27
N VAL A 466 -19.70 3.28 7.42
CA VAL A 466 -20.12 1.88 7.45
C VAL A 466 -21.15 1.65 6.34
N LEU A 467 -20.77 0.90 5.32
CA LEU A 467 -21.68 0.46 4.26
C LEU A 467 -22.08 -1.00 4.47
N ASP A 468 -23.30 -1.35 4.10
CA ASP A 468 -23.68 -2.75 3.93
C ASP A 468 -22.96 -3.32 2.70
N ALA A 469 -22.25 -4.43 2.85
CA ALA A 469 -21.40 -4.95 1.78
C ALA A 469 -22.19 -5.60 0.63
N LYS A 470 -23.50 -5.87 0.82
CA LYS A 470 -24.39 -6.52 -0.15
C LYS A 470 -25.05 -5.49 -1.07
N ASN A 471 -25.72 -4.48 -0.53
CA ASN A 471 -26.38 -3.44 -1.34
C ASN A 471 -25.55 -2.16 -1.50
N PHE A 472 -24.45 -2.02 -0.75
CA PHE A 472 -23.55 -0.86 -0.77
C PHE A 472 -24.19 0.46 -0.29
N GLU A 473 -25.29 0.36 0.46
CA GLU A 473 -25.95 1.50 1.09
C GLU A 473 -25.30 1.83 2.43
N GLU A 474 -25.34 3.10 2.81
CA GLU A 474 -24.83 3.55 4.10
C GLU A 474 -25.73 3.12 5.24
N LEU A 475 -25.15 2.35 6.17
CA LEU A 475 -25.80 1.98 7.43
C LEU A 475 -25.66 3.11 8.45
N GLY A 476 -24.47 3.72 8.51
CA GLY A 476 -24.19 4.85 9.37
C GLY A 476 -22.75 5.31 9.25
N ARG A 477 -22.43 6.35 10.02
CA ARG A 477 -21.08 6.93 10.09
C ARG A 477 -20.74 7.41 11.49
N ALA A 478 -19.46 7.49 11.81
CA ALA A 478 -18.96 8.02 13.07
C ALA A 478 -18.03 9.22 12.82
N GLU A 479 -18.54 10.43 13.08
CA GLU A 479 -17.85 11.70 12.84
C GLU A 479 -16.79 11.97 13.91
N VAL A 480 -15.58 12.32 13.48
CA VAL A 480 -14.44 12.60 14.35
C VAL A 480 -14.02 14.06 14.19
N PRO A 481 -13.91 14.83 15.28
CA PRO A 481 -13.61 16.26 15.23
C PRO A 481 -12.11 16.56 15.06
N VAL A 482 -11.41 15.84 14.19
CA VAL A 482 -9.97 16.01 13.95
C VAL A 482 -9.65 15.98 12.45
N GLN A 483 -8.58 16.66 12.07
CA GLN A 483 -8.03 16.56 10.72
C GLN A 483 -7.31 15.22 10.54
N MET A 484 -7.41 14.64 9.35
CA MET A 484 -6.77 13.38 8.99
C MET A 484 -6.15 13.50 7.59
N PRO A 485 -4.92 13.04 7.39
CA PRO A 485 -4.29 13.00 6.08
C PRO A 485 -4.81 11.79 5.28
N TYR A 486 -4.66 11.84 3.95
CA TYR A 486 -4.96 10.70 3.10
C TYR A 486 -3.88 9.61 3.26
N GLY A 487 -4.28 8.44 3.74
CA GLY A 487 -3.40 7.29 4.03
C GLY A 487 -3.44 6.19 2.97
N PHE A 488 -2.84 5.03 3.28
CA PHE A 488 -2.71 3.91 2.35
C PHE A 488 -3.58 2.72 2.76
N HIS A 489 -3.08 1.85 3.65
CA HIS A 489 -3.73 0.59 3.98
C HIS A 489 -4.21 0.51 5.44
N GLY A 490 -5.02 -0.49 5.70
CA GLY A 490 -5.47 -0.83 7.03
C GLY A 490 -5.89 -2.28 7.19
N THR A 491 -6.29 -2.61 8.40
CA THR A 491 -6.88 -3.91 8.73
C THR A 491 -7.94 -3.75 9.81
N PHE A 492 -8.88 -4.69 9.86
CA PHE A 492 -9.84 -4.79 10.96
C PHE A 492 -9.50 -5.99 11.85
N VAL A 493 -9.33 -5.72 13.14
CA VAL A 493 -9.02 -6.75 14.15
C VAL A 493 -10.24 -6.94 15.03
N THR A 494 -10.79 -8.16 15.06
CA THR A 494 -11.93 -8.50 15.92
C THR A 494 -11.46 -8.68 17.37
N ILE A 495 -12.28 -8.27 18.35
CA ILE A 495 -12.03 -8.43 19.80
C ILE A 495 -13.13 -9.19 20.53
#